data_AF-A0A8I1WSC3-F1
#
_entry.id   AF-A0A8I1WSC3-F1
#
_cell.length_a   1.000
_cell.length_b   1.000
_cell.length_c   1.000
_cell.angle_alpha   90.00
_cell.angle_beta   90.00
_cell.angle_gamma   90.00
#
_symmetry.space_group_name_H-M   'P 1'
#
loop_
_entity.id
_entity.type
_entity.pdbx_description
1 polymer ?
#
loop_
_entity_poly.entity_id
_entity_poly.type
_entity_poly.pdbx_seq_one_letter_code
_entity_poly.pdbx_strand_id
1 'polypeptide(L)'
;MLWYGTPATAADGNDWAPVPTGPFHWQLQGVLDVDPSIRVVGGDLFDISVDQVAAWRTAGLYPICYVNVGAVEDWRDDAQDFPRDVIGAPYWGWDGENWLDISRFERFVDVIRARLDLCRDKGFLAIEPDNIDAYEADQSSKPTGFDISRSDQLRYVNWLIKEAHMRGLAIGQKNAADLVPDLVGRMDFALLESAYRLGFMGEFDPYVEQGKPVFAVEYLDEGADAMTFCPVADAHGFQGVIARIDLDQTPQNCP
;
A
#
# COMPACT_ATOMS: atom_id res chain seq x y z
N MET A 1 20.28 -38.76 -36.83
CA MET A 1 19.10 -38.47 -36.00
C MET A 1 19.50 -37.40 -35.01
N LEU A 2 19.14 -36.15 -35.31
CA LEU A 2 19.36 -35.01 -34.42
C LEU A 2 18.12 -34.93 -33.51
N TRP A 3 18.33 -35.12 -32.22
CA TRP A 3 17.33 -34.85 -31.18
C TRP A 3 17.28 -33.33 -30.99
N TYR A 4 16.20 -32.70 -31.43
CA TYR A 4 15.88 -31.33 -31.07
C TYR A 4 15.36 -31.34 -29.64
N GLY A 5 16.12 -30.72 -28.72
CA GLY A 5 15.64 -30.41 -27.39
C GLY A 5 14.41 -29.51 -27.49
N THR A 6 13.40 -29.82 -26.68
CA THR A 6 12.26 -28.94 -26.42
C THR A 6 12.75 -27.56 -26.04
N PRO A 7 12.27 -26.48 -26.67
CA PRO A 7 12.61 -25.13 -26.24
C PRO A 7 12.00 -24.91 -24.85
N ALA A 8 12.81 -24.38 -23.93
CA ALA A 8 12.32 -23.84 -22.67
C ALA A 8 11.31 -22.73 -23.02
N THR A 9 10.06 -22.92 -22.61
CA THR A 9 9.05 -21.87 -22.61
C THR A 9 9.56 -20.72 -21.75
N ALA A 10 9.68 -19.53 -22.34
CA ALA A 10 9.88 -18.30 -21.59
C ALA A 10 8.75 -18.20 -20.54
N ALA A 11 9.11 -17.98 -19.28
CA ALA A 11 8.12 -17.70 -18.25
C ALA A 11 7.59 -16.29 -18.48
N ASP A 12 6.35 -16.17 -18.95
CA ASP A 12 5.56 -14.93 -18.87
C ASP A 12 5.08 -14.69 -17.42
N GLY A 13 6.00 -14.77 -16.45
CA GLY A 13 5.69 -14.69 -15.03
C GLY A 13 6.33 -13.45 -14.42
N ASN A 14 5.55 -12.67 -13.66
CA ASN A 14 6.06 -11.60 -12.81
C ASN A 14 7.23 -12.11 -11.96
N ASP A 15 8.32 -11.34 -11.89
CA ASP A 15 9.53 -11.69 -11.13
C ASP A 15 9.36 -11.56 -9.60
N TRP A 16 8.18 -11.17 -9.12
CA TRP A 16 7.86 -11.02 -7.69
C TRP A 16 6.83 -12.05 -7.21
N ALA A 17 6.84 -12.33 -5.91
CA ALA A 17 5.92 -13.27 -5.30
C ALA A 17 4.48 -12.70 -5.30
N PRO A 18 3.47 -13.47 -5.75
CA PRO A 18 2.09 -13.02 -5.70
C PRO A 18 1.65 -12.82 -4.25
N VAL A 19 0.83 -11.79 -4.01
CA VAL A 19 0.28 -11.50 -2.69
C VAL A 19 -0.77 -12.56 -2.35
N PRO A 20 -0.64 -13.28 -1.22
CA PRO A 20 -1.62 -14.28 -0.83
C PRO A 20 -2.87 -13.61 -0.29
N THR A 21 -4.02 -14.27 -0.46
CA THR A 21 -5.23 -13.97 0.31
C THR A 21 -5.11 -14.55 1.72
N GLY A 22 -5.83 -13.95 2.67
CA GLY A 22 -5.96 -14.44 4.04
C GLY A 22 -5.71 -13.36 5.10
N PRO A 23 -5.75 -13.73 6.39
CA PRO A 23 -5.70 -12.79 7.50
C PRO A 23 -4.49 -11.85 7.42
N PHE A 24 -4.77 -10.56 7.63
CA PHE A 24 -3.84 -9.46 7.47
C PHE A 24 -3.61 -8.75 8.81
N HIS A 25 -2.35 -8.64 9.20
CA HIS A 25 -1.92 -7.84 10.35
C HIS A 25 -1.33 -6.54 9.83
N TRP A 26 -2.10 -5.45 9.89
CA TRP A 26 -1.62 -4.11 9.56
C TRP A 26 -1.42 -3.28 10.82
N GLN A 27 -0.18 -2.90 11.07
CA GLN A 27 0.21 -2.12 12.24
C GLN A 27 1.49 -1.35 11.89
N LEU A 28 1.46 -0.03 12.07
CA LEU A 28 2.55 0.86 11.66
C LEU A 28 3.36 1.39 12.85
N GLN A 29 2.89 1.17 14.07
CA GLN A 29 3.54 1.65 15.28
C GLN A 29 3.70 0.57 16.34
N GLY A 30 4.69 0.74 17.21
CA GLY A 30 4.93 -0.15 18.34
C GLY A 30 5.53 -1.50 17.94
N VAL A 31 5.37 -2.49 18.83
CA VAL A 31 5.90 -3.84 18.60
C VAL A 31 4.82 -4.68 17.91
N LEU A 32 5.18 -5.29 16.79
CA LEU A 32 4.30 -6.18 16.04
C LEU A 32 4.45 -7.62 16.54
N ASP A 33 3.55 -8.04 17.42
CA ASP A 33 3.37 -9.45 17.81
C ASP A 33 2.35 -10.09 16.87
N VAL A 34 2.85 -10.85 15.89
CA VAL A 34 2.06 -11.39 14.77
C VAL A 34 1.67 -12.83 15.07
N ASP A 35 0.36 -13.10 15.12
CA ASP A 35 -0.19 -14.43 15.38
C ASP A 35 0.17 -15.43 14.25
N PRO A 36 0.41 -16.73 14.54
CA PRO A 36 0.72 -17.74 13.52
C PRO A 36 -0.36 -17.97 12.46
N SER A 37 -1.61 -17.55 12.71
CA SER A 37 -2.72 -17.63 11.74
C SER A 37 -2.67 -16.53 10.66
N ILE A 38 -1.89 -15.47 10.89
CA ILE A 38 -1.70 -14.39 9.91
C ILE A 38 -0.99 -14.93 8.67
N ARG A 39 -1.37 -14.40 7.50
CA ARG A 39 -0.76 -14.73 6.21
C ARG A 39 0.02 -13.54 5.65
N VAL A 40 -0.49 -12.33 5.87
CA VAL A 40 0.08 -11.09 5.36
C VAL A 40 0.33 -10.16 6.54
N VAL A 41 1.49 -9.50 6.57
CA VAL A 41 1.82 -8.51 7.59
C VAL A 41 2.25 -7.22 6.91
N GLY A 42 1.66 -6.10 7.27
CA GLY A 42 2.04 -4.78 6.80
C GLY A 42 2.66 -3.99 7.94
N GLY A 43 3.83 -3.40 7.70
CA GLY A 43 4.55 -2.65 8.70
C GLY A 43 5.38 -1.52 8.09
N ASP A 44 5.71 -0.56 8.94
CA ASP A 44 6.44 0.65 8.56
C ASP A 44 7.85 0.37 8.00
N LEU A 45 8.20 1.03 6.90
CA LEU A 45 9.51 0.90 6.27
C LEU A 45 10.64 1.18 7.25
N PHE A 46 10.57 2.22 8.08
CA PHE A 46 11.68 2.66 8.91
C PHE A 46 11.76 1.88 10.21
N ASP A 47 10.62 1.62 10.85
CA ASP A 47 10.58 1.04 12.20
C ASP A 47 10.78 -0.48 12.22
N ILE A 48 10.40 -1.19 11.16
CA ILE A 48 10.59 -2.64 11.08
C ILE A 48 12.02 -2.97 10.69
N SER A 49 12.71 -3.77 11.52
CA SER A 49 14.10 -4.19 11.28
C SER A 49 14.21 -5.28 10.22
N VAL A 50 15.39 -5.40 9.60
CA VAL A 50 15.71 -6.51 8.67
C VAL A 50 15.54 -7.89 9.33
N ASP A 51 15.89 -8.02 10.60
CA ASP A 51 15.76 -9.27 11.35
C ASP A 51 14.28 -9.64 11.56
N GLN A 52 13.43 -8.65 11.82
CA GLN A 52 11.98 -8.87 11.97
C GLN A 52 11.35 -9.34 10.64
N VAL A 53 11.71 -8.70 9.52
CA VAL A 53 11.24 -9.13 8.20
C VAL A 53 11.74 -10.54 7.86
N ALA A 54 13.00 -10.85 8.16
CA ALA A 54 13.57 -12.18 7.96
C ALA A 54 12.85 -13.25 8.81
N ALA A 55 12.50 -12.92 10.06
CA ALA A 55 11.71 -13.79 10.93
C ALA A 55 10.32 -14.06 10.34
N TRP A 56 9.61 -13.03 9.87
CA TRP A 56 8.32 -13.19 9.20
C TRP A 56 8.41 -14.10 7.97
N ARG A 57 9.40 -13.89 7.12
CA ARG A 57 9.61 -14.73 5.94
C ARG A 57 9.90 -16.19 6.30
N THR A 58 10.71 -16.42 7.34
CA THR A 58 11.00 -17.77 7.84
C THR A 58 9.75 -18.46 8.38
N ALA A 59 8.84 -17.69 8.99
CA ALA A 59 7.54 -18.16 9.44
C ALA A 59 6.51 -18.35 8.30
N GLY A 60 6.86 -18.02 7.05
CA GLY A 60 5.98 -18.16 5.89
C GLY A 60 4.92 -17.07 5.77
N LEU A 61 5.12 -15.93 6.43
CA LEU A 61 4.32 -14.71 6.28
C LEU A 61 4.76 -13.92 5.04
N TYR A 62 3.84 -13.12 4.50
CA TYR A 62 4.09 -12.21 3.39
C TYR A 62 4.20 -10.76 3.88
N PRO A 63 5.41 -10.20 4.02
CA PRO A 63 5.60 -8.84 4.52
C PRO A 63 5.41 -7.76 3.45
N ILE A 64 4.58 -6.76 3.76
CA ILE A 64 4.27 -5.55 2.99
C ILE A 64 4.91 -4.35 3.68
N CYS A 65 5.63 -3.54 2.90
CA CYS A 65 6.36 -2.35 3.34
C CYS A 65 5.47 -1.11 3.17
N TYR A 66 5.03 -0.50 4.27
CA TYR A 66 4.37 0.80 4.22
C TYR A 66 5.36 1.88 3.81
N VAL A 67 5.00 2.68 2.81
CA VAL A 67 5.78 3.84 2.37
C VAL A 67 4.83 4.98 2.04
N ASN A 68 4.94 6.10 2.75
CA ASN A 68 4.28 7.32 2.32
C ASN A 68 4.97 7.87 1.07
N VAL A 69 4.24 7.96 -0.04
CA VAL A 69 4.76 8.40 -1.35
C VAL A 69 4.14 9.71 -1.82
N GLY A 70 3.06 10.16 -1.18
CA GLY A 70 2.31 11.38 -1.49
C GLY A 70 2.56 12.53 -0.52
N ALA A 71 3.26 12.29 0.58
CA ALA A 71 3.59 13.31 1.58
C ALA A 71 4.98 13.12 2.19
N VAL A 72 5.52 14.21 2.73
CA VAL A 72 6.71 14.21 3.59
C VAL A 72 6.25 14.12 5.04
N GLU A 73 6.87 13.22 5.78
CA GLU A 73 6.74 13.05 7.22
C GLU A 73 8.00 13.63 7.88
N ASP A 74 7.89 14.74 8.62
CA ASP A 74 9.06 15.51 9.09
C ASP A 74 9.95 14.78 10.12
N TRP A 75 9.44 13.69 10.69
CA TRP A 75 10.15 12.82 11.62
C TRP A 75 11.02 11.76 10.94
N ARG A 76 10.94 11.60 9.61
CA ARG A 76 11.78 10.64 8.88
C ARG A 76 13.17 11.21 8.65
N ASP A 77 14.20 10.39 8.81
CA ASP A 77 15.61 10.80 8.64
C ASP A 77 15.91 11.37 7.24
N ASP A 78 15.15 10.95 6.22
CA ASP A 78 15.28 11.39 4.82
C ASP A 78 14.36 12.58 4.47
N ALA A 79 13.60 13.14 5.42
CA ALA A 79 12.68 14.26 5.17
C ALA A 79 13.39 15.50 4.59
N GLN A 80 14.64 15.73 5.01
CA GLN A 80 15.48 16.84 4.55
C GLN A 80 15.99 16.69 3.11
N ASP A 81 15.88 15.50 2.52
CA ASP A 81 16.33 15.23 1.15
C ASP A 81 15.26 15.65 0.11
N PHE A 82 14.02 15.90 0.55
CA PHE A 82 12.98 16.45 -0.31
C PHE A 82 13.24 17.95 -0.61
N PRO A 83 13.22 18.36 -1.89
CA PRO A 83 13.31 19.77 -2.24
C PRO A 83 12.15 20.58 -1.65
N ARG A 84 12.46 21.71 -1.00
CA ARG A 84 11.41 22.54 -0.36
C ARG A 84 10.32 23.03 -1.32
N ASP A 85 10.63 23.17 -2.60
CA ASP A 85 9.69 23.65 -3.63
C ASP A 85 8.73 22.57 -4.15
N VAL A 86 8.80 21.35 -3.62
CA VAL A 86 7.80 20.28 -3.83
C VAL A 86 7.01 19.95 -2.57
N ILE A 87 7.25 20.64 -1.45
CA ILE A 87 6.54 20.42 -0.19
C ILE A 87 5.39 21.43 -0.09
N GLY A 88 4.18 20.92 0.03
CA GLY A 88 2.93 21.67 -0.01
C GLY A 88 2.33 21.96 1.35
N ALA A 89 1.01 22.12 1.34
CA ALA A 89 0.21 22.35 2.53
C ALA A 89 0.30 21.18 3.52
N PRO A 90 0.11 21.45 4.82
CA PRO A 90 0.00 20.39 5.83
C PRO A 90 -1.09 19.39 5.47
N TYR A 91 -0.78 18.11 5.63
CA TYR A 91 -1.74 17.03 5.50
C TYR A 91 -2.72 17.10 6.68
N TRP A 92 -4.01 16.93 6.39
CA TRP A 92 -5.01 17.17 7.42
C TRP A 92 -5.08 16.04 8.45
N GLY A 93 -4.99 16.39 9.73
CA GLY A 93 -5.17 15.45 10.84
C GLY A 93 -3.89 14.74 11.26
N TRP A 94 -2.77 15.00 10.56
CA TRP A 94 -1.49 14.37 10.80
C TRP A 94 -0.41 15.46 10.92
N ASP A 95 -0.10 15.84 12.16
CA ASP A 95 0.87 16.90 12.45
C ASP A 95 2.28 16.45 12.02
N GLY A 96 3.02 17.34 11.34
CA GLY A 96 4.36 17.05 10.80
C GLY A 96 4.33 16.41 9.41
N GLU A 97 3.15 16.14 8.86
CA GLU A 97 2.99 15.63 7.51
C GLU A 97 2.57 16.75 6.52
N ASN A 98 3.18 16.75 5.33
CA ASN A 98 2.93 17.75 4.28
C ASN A 98 2.82 17.09 2.90
N TRP A 99 1.84 17.49 2.10
CA TRP A 99 1.68 16.98 0.74
C TRP A 99 2.91 17.21 -0.14
N LEU A 100 3.17 16.28 -1.06
CA LEU A 100 4.19 16.40 -2.10
C LEU A 100 3.57 16.82 -3.44
N ASP A 101 4.27 17.68 -4.18
CA ASP A 101 3.94 18.01 -5.57
C ASP A 101 4.28 16.83 -6.50
N ILE A 102 3.41 15.83 -6.54
CA ILE A 102 3.58 14.65 -7.38
C ILE A 102 3.50 14.98 -8.89
N SER A 103 3.05 16.17 -9.29
CA SER A 103 3.17 16.64 -10.68
C SER A 103 4.64 16.92 -11.07
N ARG A 104 5.53 17.02 -10.09
CA ARG A 104 6.97 17.25 -10.27
C ARG A 104 7.80 16.16 -9.61
N PHE A 105 7.27 14.94 -9.53
CA PHE A 105 7.88 13.83 -8.79
C PHE A 105 9.33 13.54 -9.20
N GLU A 106 9.75 13.87 -10.43
CA GLU A 106 11.15 13.79 -10.90
C GLU A 106 12.15 14.58 -10.04
N ARG A 107 11.67 15.52 -9.22
CA ARG A 107 12.49 16.28 -8.27
C ARG A 107 12.88 15.47 -7.03
N PHE A 108 12.12 14.44 -6.69
CA PHE A 108 12.31 13.63 -5.48
C PHE A 108 12.27 12.12 -5.73
N VAL A 109 12.29 11.67 -7.00
CA VAL A 109 12.34 10.25 -7.36
C VAL A 109 13.47 9.49 -6.67
N ASP A 110 14.62 10.12 -6.42
CA ASP A 110 15.75 9.44 -5.81
C ASP A 110 15.50 9.11 -4.32
N VAL A 111 14.73 9.94 -3.61
CA VAL A 111 14.30 9.64 -2.23
C VAL A 111 13.35 8.44 -2.23
N ILE A 112 12.34 8.45 -3.11
CA ILE A 112 11.39 7.34 -3.22
C ILE A 112 12.08 6.06 -3.67
N ARG A 113 13.01 6.13 -4.64
CA ARG A 113 13.82 4.97 -5.04
C ARG A 113 14.63 4.41 -3.88
N ALA A 114 15.26 5.25 -3.07
CA ALA A 114 15.99 4.82 -1.89
C ALA A 114 15.08 4.11 -0.87
N ARG A 115 13.86 4.62 -0.66
CA ARG A 115 12.84 3.96 0.19
C ARG A 115 12.44 2.57 -0.38
N LEU A 116 12.20 2.46 -1.68
CA LEU A 116 11.89 1.19 -2.34
C LEU A 116 13.07 0.20 -2.31
N ASP A 117 14.30 0.71 -2.49
CA ASP A 117 15.52 -0.08 -2.35
C ASP A 117 15.65 -0.61 -0.91
N LEU A 118 15.33 0.20 0.09
CA LEU A 118 15.35 -0.22 1.49
C LEU A 118 14.26 -1.26 1.81
N CYS A 119 13.04 -1.14 1.26
CA CYS A 119 12.02 -2.20 1.37
C CYS A 119 12.56 -3.54 0.85
N ARG A 120 13.14 -3.54 -0.37
CA ARG A 120 13.75 -4.73 -0.98
C ARG A 120 14.89 -5.28 -0.11
N ASP A 121 15.80 -4.42 0.33
CA ASP A 121 17.01 -4.83 1.05
C ASP A 121 16.71 -5.35 2.47
N LYS A 122 15.66 -4.83 3.12
CA LYS A 122 15.10 -5.41 4.36
C LYS A 122 14.40 -6.74 4.12
N GLY A 123 14.03 -7.04 2.86
CA GLY A 123 13.45 -8.31 2.45
C GLY A 123 11.92 -8.32 2.37
N PHE A 124 11.26 -7.15 2.36
CA PHE A 124 9.83 -7.08 2.11
C PHE A 124 9.49 -7.67 0.73
N LEU A 125 8.25 -8.13 0.54
CA LEU A 125 7.78 -8.74 -0.70
C LEU A 125 6.87 -7.81 -1.51
N ALA A 126 6.32 -6.78 -0.88
CA ALA A 126 5.51 -5.77 -1.53
C ALA A 126 5.66 -4.40 -0.88
N ILE A 127 5.14 -3.38 -1.53
CA ILE A 127 4.91 -2.06 -0.95
C ILE A 127 3.42 -1.72 -0.87
N GLU A 128 3.07 -0.99 0.17
CA GLU A 128 1.84 -0.20 0.27
C GLU A 128 2.23 1.28 0.11
N PRO A 129 2.03 1.87 -1.08
CA PRO A 129 2.33 3.27 -1.33
C PRO A 129 1.17 4.15 -0.84
N ASP A 130 1.34 4.80 0.30
CA ASP A 130 0.30 5.63 0.91
C ASP A 130 0.18 7.01 0.24
N ASN A 131 -0.98 7.64 0.39
CA ASN A 131 -1.32 8.95 -0.16
C ASN A 131 -1.23 9.05 -1.70
N ILE A 132 -1.79 8.04 -2.40
CA ILE A 132 -1.90 8.02 -3.86
C ILE A 132 -3.20 8.67 -4.38
N ASP A 133 -3.76 9.59 -3.62
CA ASP A 133 -5.04 10.29 -3.83
C ASP A 133 -4.92 11.82 -3.70
N ALA A 134 -3.70 12.38 -3.81
CA ALA A 134 -3.43 13.81 -3.65
C ALA A 134 -4.30 14.72 -4.55
N TYR A 135 -4.63 14.27 -5.78
CA TYR A 135 -5.52 15.00 -6.70
C TYR A 135 -6.97 15.14 -6.19
N GLU A 136 -7.42 14.25 -5.29
CA GLU A 136 -8.73 14.34 -4.64
C GLU A 136 -8.71 15.43 -3.56
N ALA A 137 -7.58 15.57 -2.85
CA ALA A 137 -7.40 16.62 -1.85
C ALA A 137 -7.53 18.02 -2.47
N ASP A 138 -6.99 18.25 -3.67
CA ASP A 138 -7.12 19.52 -4.40
C ASP A 138 -8.54 19.85 -4.87
N GLN A 139 -9.44 18.86 -4.87
CA GLN A 139 -10.87 19.05 -5.13
C GLN A 139 -11.68 19.32 -3.85
N SER A 140 -11.02 19.28 -2.69
CA SER A 140 -11.63 19.42 -1.37
C SER A 140 -11.40 20.81 -0.76
N SER A 141 -11.87 21.01 0.48
CA SER A 141 -11.57 22.21 1.27
C SER A 141 -10.18 22.21 1.90
N LYS A 142 -9.37 21.16 1.67
CA LYS A 142 -8.06 20.94 2.26
C LYS A 142 -7.06 20.55 1.14
N PRO A 143 -6.76 21.47 0.22
CA PRO A 143 -5.91 21.20 -0.94
C PRO A 143 -4.46 20.98 -0.53
N THR A 144 -3.71 20.34 -1.43
CA THR A 144 -2.27 20.09 -1.31
C THR A 144 -1.43 21.37 -1.37
N GLY A 145 -2.03 22.49 -1.81
CA GLY A 145 -1.30 23.72 -2.11
C GLY A 145 -0.73 23.75 -3.53
N PHE A 146 -1.01 22.73 -4.33
CA PHE A 146 -0.68 22.61 -5.74
C PHE A 146 -1.97 22.50 -6.60
N ASP A 147 -1.81 22.18 -7.88
CA ASP A 147 -2.90 21.92 -8.84
C ASP A 147 -2.68 20.52 -9.44
N ILE A 148 -2.72 19.50 -8.59
CA ILE A 148 -2.44 18.12 -8.98
C ILE A 148 -3.66 17.55 -9.69
N SER A 149 -3.49 17.18 -10.95
CA SER A 149 -4.56 16.55 -11.72
C SER A 149 -4.60 15.03 -11.51
N ARG A 150 -5.76 14.42 -11.79
CA ARG A 150 -5.89 12.95 -11.91
C ARG A 150 -4.84 12.34 -12.86
N SER A 151 -4.48 13.08 -13.91
CA SER A 151 -3.47 12.62 -14.88
C SER A 151 -2.05 12.64 -14.31
N ASP A 152 -1.74 13.60 -13.42
CA ASP A 152 -0.47 13.62 -12.68
C ASP A 152 -0.41 12.46 -11.70
N GLN A 153 -1.51 12.19 -10.99
CA GLN A 153 -1.61 11.03 -10.09
C GLN A 153 -1.35 9.72 -10.82
N LEU A 154 -2.03 9.49 -11.94
CA LEU A 154 -1.80 8.28 -12.74
C LEU A 154 -0.37 8.22 -13.30
N ARG A 155 0.22 9.35 -13.70
CA ARG A 155 1.61 9.37 -14.18
C ARG A 155 2.58 8.94 -13.08
N TYR A 156 2.39 9.44 -11.87
CA TYR A 156 3.21 9.11 -10.72
C TYR A 156 3.00 7.66 -10.25
N VAL A 157 1.75 7.22 -10.09
CA VAL A 157 1.43 5.84 -9.68
C VAL A 157 1.94 4.82 -10.70
N ASN A 158 1.82 5.09 -12.00
CA ASN A 158 2.38 4.21 -13.02
C ASN A 158 3.91 4.13 -12.98
N TRP A 159 4.58 5.20 -12.55
CA TRP A 159 6.02 5.19 -12.28
C TRP A 159 6.35 4.35 -11.03
N LEU A 160 5.61 4.51 -9.93
CA LEU A 160 5.76 3.69 -8.72
C LEU A 160 5.59 2.20 -8.99
N ILE A 161 4.56 1.81 -9.75
CA ILE A 161 4.33 0.41 -10.16
C ILE A 161 5.57 -0.16 -10.85
N LYS A 162 6.12 0.57 -11.83
CA LYS A 162 7.31 0.14 -12.55
C LYS A 162 8.52 0.00 -11.63
N GLU A 163 8.74 0.96 -10.73
CA GLU A 163 9.90 0.96 -9.83
C GLU A 163 9.81 -0.14 -8.76
N ALA A 164 8.61 -0.47 -8.28
CA ALA A 164 8.37 -1.61 -7.37
C ALA A 164 8.65 -2.94 -8.08
N HIS A 165 8.04 -3.14 -9.25
CA HIS A 165 8.21 -4.37 -10.06
C HIS A 165 9.67 -4.59 -10.48
N MET A 166 10.40 -3.53 -10.86
CA MET A 166 11.85 -3.60 -11.15
C MET A 166 12.70 -4.08 -9.97
N ARG A 167 12.19 -3.95 -8.74
CA ARG A 167 12.84 -4.38 -7.49
C ARG A 167 12.35 -5.75 -7.01
N GLY A 168 11.47 -6.40 -7.78
CA GLY A 168 10.85 -7.66 -7.37
C GLY A 168 9.86 -7.50 -6.22
N LEU A 169 9.28 -6.31 -6.06
CA LEU A 169 8.24 -6.00 -5.08
C LEU A 169 6.87 -5.94 -5.75
N ALA A 170 5.88 -6.61 -5.20
CA ALA A 170 4.47 -6.31 -5.52
C ALA A 170 4.10 -4.89 -5.04
N ILE A 171 2.99 -4.34 -5.56
CA ILE A 171 2.50 -3.02 -5.19
C ILE A 171 0.97 -3.01 -5.01
N GLY A 172 0.51 -2.35 -3.95
CA GLY A 172 -0.92 -2.20 -3.64
C GLY A 172 -1.49 -0.87 -4.08
N GLN A 173 -2.75 -0.85 -4.48
CA GLN A 173 -3.52 0.39 -4.54
C GLN A 173 -4.05 0.71 -3.14
N LYS A 174 -3.63 1.86 -2.59
CA LYS A 174 -4.16 2.42 -1.35
C LYS A 174 -5.29 3.40 -1.66
N ASN A 175 -6.52 3.10 -1.24
CA ASN A 175 -7.70 3.95 -1.49
C ASN A 175 -7.83 4.37 -2.98
N ALA A 176 -8.21 5.62 -3.27
CA ALA A 176 -8.33 6.19 -4.62
C ALA A 176 -9.28 5.39 -5.55
N ALA A 177 -10.52 5.15 -5.12
CA ALA A 177 -11.49 4.30 -5.80
C ALA A 177 -11.71 4.66 -7.29
N ASP A 178 -11.74 5.96 -7.63
CA ASP A 178 -11.92 6.43 -9.02
C ASP A 178 -10.77 6.01 -9.96
N LEU A 179 -9.61 5.60 -9.42
CA LEU A 179 -8.48 5.12 -10.21
C LEU A 179 -8.52 3.61 -10.49
N VAL A 180 -9.44 2.85 -9.88
CA VAL A 180 -9.50 1.38 -10.05
C VAL A 180 -9.52 0.96 -11.53
N PRO A 181 -10.34 1.56 -12.43
CA PRO A 181 -10.37 1.16 -13.84
C PRO A 181 -9.02 1.30 -14.57
N ASP A 182 -8.17 2.23 -14.14
CA ASP A 182 -6.85 2.47 -14.73
C ASP A 182 -5.74 1.61 -14.08
N LEU A 183 -5.92 1.22 -12.82
CA LEU A 183 -4.87 0.61 -11.99
C LEU A 183 -5.03 -0.89 -11.79
N VAL A 184 -6.25 -1.42 -11.80
CA VAL A 184 -6.52 -2.81 -11.41
C VAL A 184 -5.77 -3.82 -12.27
N GLY A 185 -5.51 -3.53 -13.55
CA GLY A 185 -4.72 -4.41 -14.42
C GLY A 185 -3.21 -4.43 -14.13
N ARG A 186 -2.71 -3.51 -13.29
CA ARG A 186 -1.27 -3.27 -13.07
C ARG A 186 -0.83 -3.39 -11.61
N MET A 187 -1.73 -3.13 -10.68
CA MET A 187 -1.52 -3.33 -9.24
C MET A 187 -1.68 -4.81 -8.86
N ASP A 188 -1.07 -5.23 -7.77
CA ASP A 188 -1.05 -6.63 -7.33
C ASP A 188 -2.08 -6.94 -6.24
N PHE A 189 -2.53 -5.92 -5.51
CA PHE A 189 -3.55 -5.98 -4.47
C PHE A 189 -4.16 -4.59 -4.23
N ALA A 190 -5.17 -4.51 -3.35
CA ALA A 190 -5.67 -3.23 -2.83
C ALA A 190 -5.74 -3.23 -1.30
N LEU A 191 -5.51 -2.07 -0.70
CA LEU A 191 -5.71 -1.81 0.73
C LEU A 191 -6.59 -0.58 0.87
N LEU A 192 -7.69 -0.73 1.61
CA LEU A 192 -8.72 0.29 1.75
C LEU A 192 -8.88 0.66 3.22
N GLU A 193 -9.11 1.94 3.48
CA GLU A 193 -9.48 2.43 4.79
C GLU A 193 -10.90 2.97 4.75
N SER A 194 -11.72 2.57 5.71
CA SER A 194 -13.06 3.10 5.95
C SER A 194 -14.02 2.94 4.76
N ALA A 195 -13.75 2.01 3.84
CA ALA A 195 -14.51 1.79 2.63
C ALA A 195 -15.96 1.34 2.88
N TYR A 196 -16.19 0.58 3.94
CA TYR A 196 -17.52 0.20 4.38
C TYR A 196 -18.27 1.42 4.92
N ARG A 197 -17.63 2.18 5.81
CA ARG A 197 -18.21 3.40 6.39
C ARG A 197 -18.54 4.45 5.33
N LEU A 198 -17.65 4.61 4.34
CA LEU A 198 -17.76 5.62 3.28
C LEU A 198 -18.50 5.12 2.04
N GLY A 199 -18.84 3.82 1.98
CA GLY A 199 -19.73 3.26 0.97
C GLY A 199 -19.10 3.05 -0.41
N PHE A 200 -17.80 2.80 -0.48
CA PHE A 200 -17.08 2.60 -1.76
C PHE A 200 -16.44 1.21 -1.92
N MET A 201 -16.75 0.23 -1.06
CA MET A 201 -16.19 -1.13 -1.17
C MET A 201 -16.34 -1.75 -2.56
N GLY A 202 -17.54 -1.64 -3.15
CA GLY A 202 -17.85 -2.26 -4.45
C GLY A 202 -17.01 -1.72 -5.62
N GLU A 203 -16.42 -0.53 -5.49
CA GLU A 203 -15.50 -0.01 -6.52
C GLU A 203 -14.24 -0.88 -6.67
N PHE A 204 -13.91 -1.71 -5.66
CA PHE A 204 -12.75 -2.60 -5.67
C PHE A 204 -13.06 -4.06 -6.02
N ASP A 205 -14.33 -4.41 -6.30
CA ASP A 205 -14.71 -5.75 -6.80
C ASP A 205 -13.86 -6.21 -8.01
N PRO A 206 -13.46 -5.34 -8.96
CA PRO A 206 -12.59 -5.73 -10.07
C PRO A 206 -11.25 -6.36 -9.66
N TYR A 207 -10.74 -6.09 -8.45
CA TYR A 207 -9.53 -6.76 -7.94
C TYR A 207 -9.80 -8.24 -7.66
N VAL A 208 -10.90 -8.54 -6.96
CA VAL A 208 -11.31 -9.92 -6.64
C VAL A 208 -11.66 -10.69 -7.91
N GLU A 209 -12.33 -10.04 -8.88
CA GLU A 209 -12.60 -10.62 -10.20
C GLU A 209 -11.32 -11.03 -10.95
N GLN A 210 -10.20 -10.35 -10.70
CA GLN A 210 -8.87 -10.69 -11.23
C GLN A 210 -8.05 -11.61 -10.31
N GLY A 211 -8.65 -12.12 -9.23
CA GLY A 211 -7.98 -12.99 -8.27
C GLY A 211 -6.92 -12.29 -7.41
N LYS A 212 -7.04 -10.96 -7.25
CA LYS A 212 -6.12 -10.14 -6.44
C LYS A 212 -6.72 -9.89 -5.06
N PRO A 213 -5.93 -9.95 -3.98
CA PRO A 213 -6.45 -9.69 -2.65
C PRO A 213 -6.84 -8.23 -2.47
N VAL A 214 -7.91 -8.02 -1.71
CA VAL A 214 -8.33 -6.71 -1.20
C VAL A 214 -8.37 -6.80 0.31
N PHE A 215 -7.65 -5.92 0.97
CA PHE A 215 -7.66 -5.76 2.42
C PHE A 215 -8.51 -4.53 2.74
N ALA A 216 -9.61 -4.71 3.46
CA ALA A 216 -10.49 -3.61 3.85
C ALA A 216 -10.35 -3.39 5.37
N VAL A 217 -9.87 -2.21 5.76
CA VAL A 217 -9.64 -1.82 7.15
C VAL A 217 -10.72 -0.86 7.60
N GLU A 218 -11.37 -1.17 8.70
CA GLU A 218 -12.33 -0.30 9.37
C GLU A 218 -11.85 0.05 10.78
N TYR A 219 -12.10 1.29 11.20
CA TYR A 219 -11.57 1.81 12.45
C TYR A 219 -12.58 1.80 13.59
N LEU A 220 -12.16 1.26 14.74
CA LEU A 220 -12.94 1.33 15.99
C LEU A 220 -13.28 2.78 16.37
N ASP A 221 -12.34 3.69 16.12
CA ASP A 221 -12.47 5.14 16.35
C ASP A 221 -13.57 5.78 15.48
N GLU A 222 -13.89 5.15 14.36
CA GLU A 222 -14.95 5.59 13.45
C GLU A 222 -16.25 4.79 13.62
N GLY A 223 -16.31 3.93 14.65
CA GLY A 223 -17.49 3.13 14.99
C GLY A 223 -17.58 1.79 14.27
N ALA A 224 -16.47 1.22 13.81
CA ALA A 224 -16.45 -0.12 13.21
C ALA A 224 -17.06 -1.18 14.13
N ASP A 225 -17.94 -2.00 13.58
CA ASP A 225 -18.57 -3.13 14.26
C ASP A 225 -18.38 -4.40 13.41
N ALA A 226 -17.70 -5.40 13.97
CA ALA A 226 -17.46 -6.67 13.30
C ALA A 226 -18.74 -7.38 12.86
N MET A 227 -19.84 -7.19 13.60
CA MET A 227 -21.12 -7.85 13.29
C MET A 227 -21.77 -7.31 12.02
N THR A 228 -21.46 -6.07 11.62
CA THR A 228 -22.03 -5.42 10.43
C THR A 228 -21.04 -5.37 9.28
N PHE A 229 -19.76 -5.13 9.58
CA PHE A 229 -18.70 -5.02 8.59
C PHE A 229 -18.29 -6.38 8.00
N CYS A 230 -17.99 -7.37 8.84
CA CYS A 230 -17.40 -8.63 8.36
C CYS A 230 -18.28 -9.40 7.37
N PRO A 231 -19.61 -9.51 7.54
CA PRO A 231 -20.47 -10.15 6.54
C PRO A 231 -20.44 -9.43 5.18
N VAL A 232 -20.23 -8.12 5.16
CA VAL A 232 -20.14 -7.32 3.93
C VAL A 232 -18.77 -7.51 3.27
N ALA A 233 -17.68 -7.48 4.05
CA ALA A 233 -16.34 -7.81 3.53
C ALA A 233 -16.31 -9.21 2.90
N ASP A 234 -16.87 -10.22 3.57
CA ASP A 234 -16.98 -11.59 3.05
C ASP A 234 -17.81 -11.65 1.75
N ALA A 235 -18.93 -10.91 1.68
CA ALA A 235 -19.76 -10.86 0.48
C ALA A 235 -19.04 -10.26 -0.75
N HIS A 236 -18.11 -9.33 -0.53
CA HIS A 236 -17.21 -8.79 -1.56
C HIS A 236 -15.99 -9.69 -1.84
N GLY A 237 -15.72 -10.69 -1.01
CA GLY A 237 -14.51 -11.50 -1.07
C GLY A 237 -13.25 -10.78 -0.57
N PHE A 238 -13.41 -9.75 0.27
CA PHE A 238 -12.32 -8.96 0.84
C PHE A 238 -11.89 -9.55 2.17
N GLN A 239 -10.61 -9.41 2.51
CA GLN A 239 -10.13 -9.65 3.87
C GLN A 239 -10.48 -8.41 4.72
N GLY A 240 -11.51 -8.53 5.55
CA GLY A 240 -11.86 -7.50 6.52
C GLY A 240 -10.91 -7.48 7.72
N VAL A 241 -10.53 -6.27 8.13
CA VAL A 241 -9.66 -5.98 9.27
C VAL A 241 -10.27 -4.84 10.07
N ILE A 242 -10.28 -4.95 11.40
CA ILE A 242 -10.72 -3.90 12.31
C ILE A 242 -9.52 -3.45 13.13
N ALA A 243 -9.22 -2.17 13.10
CA ALA A 243 -8.04 -1.59 13.73
C ALA A 243 -8.38 -0.34 14.55
N ARG A 244 -7.38 0.16 15.29
CA ARG A 244 -7.37 1.53 15.84
C ARG A 244 -6.75 2.45 14.79
N ILE A 245 -7.21 3.69 14.70
CA ILE A 245 -6.72 4.65 13.68
C ILE A 245 -5.23 4.96 13.81
N ASP A 246 -4.68 4.86 15.03
CA ASP A 246 -3.25 5.07 15.29
C ASP A 246 -2.37 3.91 14.79
N LEU A 247 -2.97 2.77 14.41
CA LEU A 247 -2.27 1.56 13.94
C LEU A 247 -1.14 1.10 14.89
N ASP A 248 -1.39 1.23 16.20
CA ASP A 248 -0.45 0.98 17.30
C ASP A 248 -0.75 -0.32 18.07
N GLN A 249 -1.80 -1.04 17.66
CA GLN A 249 -2.34 -2.23 18.33
C GLN A 249 -2.60 -3.35 17.34
N THR A 250 -2.59 -4.59 17.85
CA THR A 250 -2.96 -5.78 17.07
C THR A 250 -4.39 -5.63 16.52
N PRO A 251 -4.57 -5.72 15.19
CA PRO A 251 -5.90 -5.61 14.60
C PRO A 251 -6.70 -6.91 14.78
N GLN A 252 -8.02 -6.80 14.71
CA GLN A 252 -8.93 -7.94 14.64
C GLN A 252 -9.23 -8.28 13.18
N ASN A 253 -9.06 -9.55 12.79
CA ASN A 253 -9.46 -10.00 11.47
C ASN A 253 -10.92 -10.48 11.47
N CYS A 254 -11.63 -10.24 10.37
CA CYS A 254 -12.89 -10.91 10.10
C CYS A 254 -12.70 -12.43 9.97
N PRO A 255 -13.69 -13.23 10.41
CA PRO A 255 -13.61 -14.69 10.41
C PRO A 255 -13.56 -15.31 9.01
#